data_AF-A0A067PFZ9-F1
#
_entry.id   AF-A0A067PFZ9-F1
#
_cell.length_a   1.000
_cell.length_b   1.000
_cell.length_c   1.000
_cell.angle_alpha   90.00
_cell.angle_beta   90.00
_cell.angle_gamma   90.00
#
_symmetry.space_group_name_H-M   'P 1'
#
loop_
_entity.id
_entity.type
_entity.pdbx_description
1 polymer ?
#
loop_
_entity_poly.entity_id
_entity_poly.type
_entity_poly.pdbx_seq_one_letter_code
_entity_poly.pdbx_strand_id
1 'polypeptide(L)'
;LENRAIVPLGHLIGFLINPYTINTISLYDQLESLSATAHTLWVLYHQNKTLFIPGQQFINISFFIKNCFWCTAKQKLHDPDASFYLIQTGSDRLENQFGIYWSMGYANIDILQLTQHAVSAAKISHIITQNPDWDRGHRCLKLTSAEGIDHTNPCPRRAIPVSVMSR
;
A
#
# COMPACT_ATOMS: atom_id res chain seq x y z
N LEU A 1 35.76 1.98 -1.21
CA LEU A 1 35.13 3.27 -1.58
C LEU A 1 33.89 3.09 -2.48
N GLU A 2 33.62 1.89 -3.02
CA GLU A 2 32.66 1.69 -4.12
C GLU A 2 31.16 1.72 -3.74
N ASN A 3 30.78 1.59 -2.46
CA ASN A 3 29.36 1.44 -2.09
C ASN A 3 28.73 2.65 -1.35
N ARG A 4 29.41 3.80 -1.30
CA ARG A 4 28.96 4.95 -0.47
C ARG A 4 27.60 5.52 -0.87
N ALA A 5 27.22 5.45 -2.15
CA ALA A 5 25.93 5.96 -2.64
C ALA A 5 24.80 4.91 -2.57
N ILE A 6 25.15 3.63 -2.67
CA ILE A 6 24.18 2.52 -2.67
C ILE A 6 23.63 2.30 -1.26
N VAL A 7 24.44 2.50 -0.21
CA VAL A 7 23.99 2.30 1.18
C VAL A 7 22.85 3.26 1.58
N PRO A 8 22.96 4.59 1.38
CA PRO A 8 21.84 5.51 1.64
C PRO A 8 20.60 5.21 0.81
N LEU A 9 20.77 4.80 -0.45
CA LEU A 9 19.66 4.41 -1.31
C LEU A 9 18.97 3.13 -0.78
N GLY A 10 19.74 2.14 -0.36
CA GLY A 10 19.22 0.91 0.25
C GLY A 10 18.45 1.20 1.54
N HIS A 11 18.96 2.07 2.41
CA HIS A 11 18.23 2.51 3.60
C HIS A 11 16.93 3.24 3.25
N LEU A 12 16.96 4.17 2.29
CA LEU A 12 15.76 4.88 1.84
C LEU A 12 14.69 3.91 1.34
N ILE A 13 15.07 2.98 0.47
CA ILE A 13 14.15 1.97 -0.08
C ILE A 13 13.64 1.06 1.02
N GLY A 14 14.52 0.60 1.92
CA GLY A 14 14.15 -0.22 3.07
C GLY A 14 13.14 0.48 3.98
N PHE A 15 13.37 1.74 4.34
CA PHE A 15 12.45 2.51 5.17
C PHE A 15 11.08 2.72 4.50
N LEU A 16 11.04 2.80 3.17
CA LEU A 16 9.80 2.98 2.41
C LEU A 16 9.01 1.67 2.28
N ILE A 17 9.68 0.54 2.03
CA ILE A 17 9.04 -0.73 1.67
C ILE A 17 8.76 -1.61 2.89
N ASN A 18 9.69 -1.67 3.86
CA ASN A 18 9.57 -2.52 5.04
C ASN A 18 8.25 -2.36 5.82
N PRO A 19 7.67 -1.14 5.95
CA PRO A 19 6.35 -0.94 6.56
C PRO A 19 5.22 -1.79 5.97
N TYR A 20 5.36 -2.22 4.71
CA TYR A 20 4.34 -2.94 3.96
C TYR A 20 4.68 -4.42 3.75
N THR A 21 5.96 -4.77 3.73
CA THR A 21 6.43 -6.14 3.49
C THR A 21 6.65 -6.93 4.78
N ILE A 22 7.03 -6.25 5.87
CA ILE A 22 7.27 -6.90 7.16
C ILE A 22 5.97 -6.89 7.96
N ASN A 23 5.35 -8.06 8.09
CA ASN A 23 4.07 -8.22 8.78
C ASN A 23 4.19 -8.35 10.33
N THR A 24 5.40 -8.24 10.88
CA THR A 24 5.69 -8.38 12.31
C THR A 24 5.86 -7.06 13.05
N ILE A 25 6.01 -5.94 12.34
CA ILE A 25 6.22 -4.61 12.94
C ILE A 25 4.91 -3.91 13.28
N SER A 26 4.93 -3.09 14.32
CA SER A 26 3.74 -2.36 14.77
C SER A 26 3.42 -1.18 13.86
N LEU A 27 2.18 -0.64 13.95
CA LEU A 27 1.81 0.59 13.23
C LEU A 27 2.70 1.79 13.63
N TYR A 28 3.23 1.80 14.85
CA TYR A 28 4.16 2.83 15.31
C TYR A 28 5.47 2.75 14.55
N ASP A 29 6.08 1.57 14.53
CA ASP A 29 7.33 1.32 13.83
C ASP A 29 7.18 1.55 12.32
N GLN A 30 6.01 1.21 11.76
CA GLN A 30 5.68 1.51 10.36
C GLN A 30 5.70 3.02 10.11
N LEU A 31 5.03 3.83 10.94
CA LEU A 31 5.02 5.29 10.79
C LEU A 31 6.40 5.92 11.06
N GLU A 32 7.16 5.39 12.01
CA GLU A 32 8.54 5.81 12.27
C GLU A 32 9.43 5.59 11.05
N SER A 33 9.35 4.41 10.43
CA SER A 33 10.06 4.08 9.20
C SER A 33 9.63 4.99 8.03
N LEU A 34 8.34 5.30 7.89
CA LEU A 34 7.87 6.26 6.88
C LEU A 34 8.35 7.69 7.16
N SER A 35 8.44 8.09 8.44
CA SER A 35 9.05 9.37 8.82
C SER A 35 10.53 9.41 8.45
N ALA A 36 11.29 8.35 8.75
CA ALA A 36 12.69 8.21 8.35
C ALA A 36 12.85 8.30 6.83
N THR A 37 11.91 7.72 6.07
CA THR A 37 11.85 7.86 4.60
C THR A 37 11.68 9.32 4.19
N ALA A 38 10.70 10.03 4.76
CA ALA A 38 10.43 11.44 4.40
C ALA A 38 11.65 12.34 4.66
N HIS A 39 12.30 12.19 5.80
CA HIS A 39 13.50 12.96 6.15
C HIS A 39 14.69 12.63 5.25
N THR A 40 14.96 11.33 5.03
CA THR A 40 16.07 10.88 4.20
C THR A 40 15.88 11.30 2.74
N LEU A 41 14.67 11.12 2.20
CA LEU A 41 14.29 11.54 0.86
C LEU A 41 14.45 13.04 0.68
N TRP A 42 14.03 13.84 1.68
CA TRP A 42 14.18 15.29 1.64
C TRP A 42 15.65 15.71 1.60
N VAL A 43 16.53 15.11 2.42
CA VAL A 43 17.97 15.42 2.41
C VAL A 43 18.58 15.09 1.05
N LEU A 44 18.32 13.89 0.52
CA LEU A 44 18.86 13.44 -0.77
C LEU A 44 18.36 14.30 -1.94
N TYR A 45 17.07 14.64 -1.95
CA TYR A 45 16.48 15.54 -2.93
C TYR A 45 16.97 16.99 -2.75
N HIS A 46 17.19 17.47 -1.54
CA HIS A 46 17.69 18.83 -1.32
C HIS A 46 19.09 19.01 -1.89
N GLN A 47 19.96 18.00 -1.69
CA GLN A 47 21.35 18.00 -2.15
C GLN A 47 21.48 17.79 -3.67
N ASN A 48 20.71 16.86 -4.24
CA ASN A 48 20.91 16.41 -5.63
C ASN A 48 19.76 16.81 -6.57
N LYS A 49 18.66 17.33 -6.03
CA LYS A 49 17.45 17.73 -6.77
C LYS A 49 16.97 16.59 -7.68
N THR A 50 16.61 16.95 -8.90
CA THR A 50 16.09 16.04 -9.93
C THR A 50 17.13 15.07 -10.49
N LEU A 51 18.42 15.23 -10.15
CA LEU A 51 19.45 14.25 -10.51
C LEU A 51 19.34 12.96 -9.71
N PHE A 52 18.75 13.02 -8.51
CA PHE A 52 18.52 11.84 -7.68
C PHE A 52 17.19 11.16 -8.00
N ILE A 53 16.11 11.94 -7.99
CA ILE A 53 14.76 11.44 -8.26
C ILE A 53 13.94 12.53 -8.97
N PRO A 54 13.08 12.19 -9.96
CA PRO A 54 12.24 13.19 -10.59
C PRO A 54 11.38 13.93 -9.56
N GLY A 55 11.17 15.24 -9.76
CA GLY A 55 10.39 16.06 -8.83
C GLY A 55 8.97 15.53 -8.61
N GLN A 56 8.37 14.93 -9.65
CA GLN A 56 7.06 14.29 -9.53
C GLN A 56 7.09 13.12 -8.55
N GLN A 57 8.07 12.22 -8.65
CA GLN A 57 8.22 11.10 -7.74
C GLN A 57 8.49 11.56 -6.30
N PHE A 58 9.32 12.59 -6.10
CA PHE A 58 9.53 13.20 -4.78
C PHE A 58 8.21 13.67 -4.14
N ILE A 59 7.40 14.40 -4.91
CA ILE A 59 6.11 14.90 -4.47
C ILE A 59 5.14 13.75 -4.17
N ASN A 60 5.07 12.75 -5.07
CA ASN A 60 4.19 11.59 -4.91
C ASN A 60 4.51 10.82 -3.62
N ILE A 61 5.78 10.52 -3.35
CA ILE A 61 6.20 9.81 -2.12
C ILE A 61 5.91 10.67 -0.88
N SER A 62 6.14 11.98 -0.95
CA SER A 62 5.85 12.90 0.17
C SER A 62 4.35 12.95 0.49
N PHE A 63 3.48 13.01 -0.53
CA PHE A 63 2.03 12.96 -0.34
C PHE A 63 1.55 11.60 0.17
N PHE A 64 2.13 10.52 -0.35
CA PHE A 64 1.84 9.17 0.10
C PHE A 64 2.11 9.01 1.60
N ILE A 65 3.29 9.41 2.07
CA ILE A 65 3.64 9.36 3.50
C ILE A 65 2.71 10.26 4.32
N LYS A 66 2.44 11.49 3.86
CA LYS A 66 1.52 12.40 4.55
C LYS A 66 0.12 11.82 4.69
N ASN A 67 -0.38 11.13 3.66
CA ASN A 67 -1.67 10.47 3.68
C ASN A 67 -1.73 9.37 4.74
N CYS A 68 -0.66 8.57 4.88
CA CYS A 68 -0.56 7.54 5.93
C CYS A 68 -0.75 8.12 7.34
N PHE A 69 -0.09 9.23 7.65
CA PHE A 69 -0.26 9.93 8.93
C PHE A 69 -1.68 10.49 9.09
N TRP A 70 -2.23 11.11 8.03
CA TRP A 70 -3.55 11.70 8.07
C TRP A 70 -4.66 10.66 8.27
N CYS A 71 -4.59 9.52 7.57
CA CYS A 71 -5.51 8.40 7.75
C CYS A 71 -5.40 7.80 9.16
N THR A 72 -4.19 7.66 9.70
CA THR A 72 -4.01 7.19 11.08
C THR A 72 -4.63 8.17 12.08
N ALA A 73 -4.41 9.48 11.91
CA ALA A 73 -5.00 10.52 12.76
C ALA A 73 -6.53 10.52 12.70
N LYS A 74 -7.10 10.38 11.49
CA LYS A 74 -8.54 10.21 11.29
C LYS A 74 -9.08 8.98 12.01
N GLN A 75 -8.37 7.86 11.94
CA GLN A 75 -8.77 6.65 12.65
C GLN A 75 -8.75 6.85 14.16
N LYS A 76 -7.73 7.51 14.71
CA LYS A 76 -7.68 7.85 16.16
C LYS A 76 -8.94 8.59 16.62
N LEU A 77 -9.44 9.50 15.78
CA LEU A 77 -10.60 10.33 16.09
C LEU A 77 -11.93 9.58 15.89
N HIS A 78 -12.01 8.75 14.85
CA HIS A 78 -13.25 8.06 14.47
C HIS A 78 -13.52 6.83 15.34
N ASP A 79 -12.52 5.96 15.50
CA ASP A 79 -12.60 4.76 16.33
C ASP A 79 -11.19 4.32 16.73
N PRO A 80 -10.73 4.70 17.93
CA PRO A 80 -9.39 4.40 18.40
C PRO A 80 -9.19 2.92 18.74
N ASP A 81 -10.26 2.16 18.99
CA ASP A 81 -10.18 0.75 19.35
C ASP A 81 -10.19 -0.15 18.12
N ALA A 82 -10.68 0.37 17.00
CA ALA A 82 -10.59 -0.29 15.71
C ALA A 82 -9.15 -0.41 15.20
N SER A 83 -9.01 -1.49 14.45
CA SER A 83 -7.81 -1.95 13.79
C SER A 83 -7.49 -1.13 12.54
N PHE A 84 -6.31 -0.51 12.48
CA PHE A 84 -5.84 0.21 11.29
C PHE A 84 -4.70 -0.52 10.59
N TYR A 85 -4.79 -0.64 9.27
CA TYR A 85 -3.78 -1.30 8.44
C TYR A 85 -3.30 -0.36 7.35
N LEU A 86 -2.03 0.05 7.38
CA LEU A 86 -1.45 0.96 6.39
C LEU A 86 -1.56 0.42 4.96
N ILE A 87 -1.43 -0.90 4.76
CA ILE A 87 -1.55 -1.54 3.44
C ILE A 87 -2.93 -1.30 2.80
N GLN A 88 -3.98 -1.03 3.59
CA GLN A 88 -5.32 -0.75 3.07
C GLN A 88 -5.50 0.70 2.60
N THR A 89 -4.50 1.57 2.80
CA THR A 89 -4.53 2.95 2.29
C THR A 89 -4.16 3.05 0.81
N GLY A 90 -3.64 1.96 0.22
CA GLY A 90 -3.31 1.86 -1.20
C GLY A 90 -4.54 1.71 -2.10
N SER A 91 -4.29 1.81 -3.42
CA SER A 91 -5.31 1.65 -4.45
C SER A 91 -5.50 0.21 -4.92
N ASP A 92 -4.77 -0.77 -4.37
CA ASP A 92 -4.73 -2.15 -4.84
C ASP A 92 -6.12 -2.78 -5.00
N ARG A 93 -7.03 -2.52 -4.06
CA ARG A 93 -8.42 -3.02 -4.14
C ARG A 93 -9.18 -2.41 -5.30
N LEU A 94 -8.97 -1.12 -5.58
CA LEU A 94 -9.54 -0.44 -6.74
C LEU A 94 -8.89 -0.95 -8.03
N GLU A 95 -7.57 -1.15 -8.05
CA GLU A 95 -6.85 -1.68 -9.21
C GLU A 95 -7.30 -3.09 -9.56
N ASN A 96 -7.53 -3.95 -8.56
CA ASN A 96 -8.09 -5.28 -8.80
C ASN A 96 -9.50 -5.19 -9.42
N GLN A 97 -10.33 -4.25 -8.97
CA GLN A 97 -11.63 -3.99 -9.60
C GLN A 97 -11.46 -3.49 -11.03
N PHE A 98 -10.49 -2.60 -11.30
CA PHE A 98 -10.15 -2.19 -12.66
C PHE A 98 -9.75 -3.40 -13.50
N GLY A 99 -8.86 -4.28 -13.03
CA GLY A 99 -8.47 -5.50 -13.73
C GLY A 99 -9.68 -6.36 -14.15
N ILE A 100 -10.69 -6.48 -13.29
CA ILE A 100 -11.95 -7.15 -13.61
C ILE A 100 -12.73 -6.41 -14.71
N TYR A 101 -12.88 -5.07 -14.62
CA TYR A 101 -13.57 -4.28 -15.64
C TYR A 101 -12.96 -4.46 -17.04
N TRP A 102 -11.62 -4.45 -17.11
CA TRP A 102 -10.86 -4.60 -18.34
C TRP A 102 -10.90 -6.04 -18.87
N SER A 103 -11.01 -7.04 -18.00
CA SER A 103 -11.12 -8.45 -18.39
C SER A 103 -12.50 -8.83 -18.95
N MET A 104 -13.53 -8.02 -18.70
CA MET A 104 -14.90 -8.24 -19.19
C MET A 104 -15.11 -7.85 -20.66
N GLY A 105 -14.14 -7.18 -21.30
CA GLY A 105 -14.33 -6.70 -22.66
C GLY A 105 -13.05 -6.18 -23.33
N TYR A 106 -13.21 -5.23 -24.24
CA TYR A 106 -12.11 -4.64 -25.01
C TYR A 106 -11.54 -3.37 -24.37
N ALA A 107 -10.32 -3.03 -24.74
CA ALA A 107 -9.54 -1.93 -24.14
C ALA A 107 -10.13 -0.51 -24.28
N ASN A 108 -11.11 -0.29 -25.17
CA ASN A 108 -11.68 1.02 -25.45
C ASN A 108 -13.21 0.99 -25.26
N ILE A 109 -13.64 0.76 -24.03
CA ILE A 109 -15.06 0.79 -23.65
C ILE A 109 -15.59 2.21 -23.57
N ASP A 110 -16.80 2.42 -24.08
CA ASP A 110 -17.55 3.67 -23.87
C ASP A 110 -17.99 3.77 -22.40
N ILE A 111 -18.29 4.99 -21.93
CA ILE A 111 -18.65 5.26 -20.53
C ILE A 111 -19.89 4.50 -20.08
N LEU A 112 -20.84 4.25 -20.98
CA LEU A 112 -22.02 3.43 -20.70
C LEU A 112 -21.62 1.96 -20.43
N GLN A 113 -20.70 1.42 -21.24
CA GLN A 113 -20.19 0.06 -21.07
C GLN A 113 -19.34 -0.06 -19.80
N LEU A 114 -18.50 0.94 -19.50
CA LEU A 114 -17.75 1.01 -18.25
C LEU A 114 -18.69 0.97 -17.04
N THR A 115 -19.81 1.70 -17.08
CA THR A 115 -20.80 1.68 -16.00
C THR A 115 -21.42 0.29 -15.83
N GLN A 116 -21.80 -0.37 -16.92
CA GLN A 116 -22.36 -1.72 -16.88
C GLN A 116 -21.36 -2.77 -16.38
N HIS A 117 -20.10 -2.68 -16.81
CA HIS A 117 -19.01 -3.54 -16.34
C HIS A 117 -18.74 -3.30 -14.86
N ALA A 118 -18.71 -2.05 -14.40
CA ALA A 118 -18.50 -1.71 -13.00
C ALA A 118 -19.60 -2.29 -12.09
N VAL A 119 -20.87 -2.18 -12.48
CA VAL A 119 -21.99 -2.81 -11.76
C VAL A 119 -21.84 -4.33 -11.73
N SER A 120 -21.45 -4.94 -12.84
CA SER A 120 -21.31 -6.40 -12.95
C SER A 120 -20.16 -6.92 -12.09
N ALA A 121 -19.02 -6.25 -12.14
CA ALA A 121 -17.85 -6.55 -11.32
C ALA A 121 -18.12 -6.35 -9.82
N ALA A 122 -18.86 -5.31 -9.42
CA ALA A 122 -19.28 -5.13 -8.04
C ALA A 122 -20.17 -6.31 -7.55
N LYS A 123 -21.09 -6.79 -8.39
CA LYS A 123 -21.90 -7.99 -8.09
C LYS A 123 -21.04 -9.24 -7.96
N ILE A 124 -20.09 -9.44 -8.87
CA ILE A 124 -19.16 -10.58 -8.82
C ILE A 124 -18.31 -10.52 -7.55
N SER A 125 -17.77 -9.34 -7.21
CA SER A 125 -17.00 -9.14 -5.98
C SER A 125 -17.83 -9.43 -4.73
N HIS A 126 -19.12 -9.05 -4.72
CA HIS A 126 -20.02 -9.38 -3.62
C HIS A 126 -20.26 -10.89 -3.49
N ILE A 127 -20.53 -11.57 -4.60
CA ILE A 127 -20.73 -13.04 -4.62
C ILE A 127 -19.48 -13.77 -4.14
N ILE A 128 -18.29 -13.36 -4.61
CA ILE A 128 -17.00 -13.89 -4.18
C ILE A 128 -16.78 -13.65 -2.68
N THR A 129 -17.12 -12.46 -2.18
CA THR A 129 -16.98 -12.15 -0.74
C THR A 129 -17.87 -13.04 0.13
N GLN A 130 -19.06 -13.40 -0.37
CA GLN A 130 -19.97 -14.33 0.32
C GLN A 130 -19.54 -15.80 0.19
N ASN A 131 -18.79 -16.14 -0.85
CA ASN A 131 -18.33 -17.50 -1.15
C ASN A 131 -16.80 -17.48 -1.37
N PRO A 132 -16.01 -17.27 -0.30
CA PRO A 132 -14.56 -17.11 -0.42
C PRO A 132 -13.86 -18.33 -1.05
N ASP A 133 -14.48 -19.50 -0.99
CA ASP A 133 -13.96 -20.73 -1.60
C ASP A 133 -14.02 -20.75 -3.13
N TRP A 134 -14.85 -19.88 -3.73
CA TRP A 134 -15.07 -19.82 -5.18
C TRP A 134 -14.00 -19.00 -5.90
N ASP A 135 -13.35 -18.09 -5.18
CA ASP A 135 -12.23 -17.33 -5.70
C ASP A 135 -10.93 -17.89 -5.13
N ARG A 136 -10.18 -18.60 -5.98
CA ARG A 136 -8.86 -19.12 -5.61
C ARG A 136 -7.79 -18.03 -5.58
N GLY A 137 -8.17 -16.77 -5.82
CA GLY A 137 -7.28 -15.63 -6.02
C GLY A 137 -6.39 -15.82 -7.24
N HIS A 138 -5.48 -14.87 -7.45
CA HIS A 138 -4.34 -15.14 -8.32
C HIS A 138 -3.52 -16.28 -7.71
N ARG A 139 -3.46 -17.42 -8.41
CA ARG A 139 -2.66 -18.58 -8.00
C ARG A 139 -1.17 -18.23 -8.11
N CYS A 140 -0.60 -17.58 -7.10
CA CYS A 140 0.86 -17.55 -6.93
C CYS A 140 1.32 -18.99 -6.66
N LEU A 141 1.96 -19.59 -7.66
CA LEU A 141 2.49 -20.95 -7.60
C LEU A 141 3.58 -21.04 -6.51
N LYS A 142 3.19 -21.57 -5.35
CA LYS A 142 4.01 -21.97 -4.19
C LYS A 142 4.53 -20.82 -3.31
N LEU A 143 3.91 -20.74 -2.13
CA LEU A 143 4.26 -19.88 -1.02
C LEU A 143 5.25 -20.61 -0.09
N THR A 144 6.48 -20.82 -0.57
CA THR A 144 7.59 -21.29 0.27
C THR A 144 8.75 -20.34 0.08
N SER A 145 8.99 -19.48 1.08
CA SER A 145 10.15 -18.60 1.18
C SER A 145 10.33 -17.60 0.02
N ALA A 146 9.31 -16.79 -0.30
CA ALA A 146 9.38 -15.81 -1.38
C ALA A 146 9.58 -14.38 -0.84
N GLU A 147 10.75 -13.80 -1.11
CA GLU A 147 10.85 -12.34 -1.27
C GLU A 147 9.94 -11.92 -2.44
N GLY A 148 9.21 -10.80 -2.30
CA GLY A 148 8.33 -10.28 -3.36
C GLY A 148 6.84 -10.61 -3.22
N ILE A 149 6.33 -10.77 -1.99
CA ILE A 149 4.89 -10.76 -1.73
C ILE A 149 4.42 -9.30 -1.69
N ASP A 150 3.80 -8.81 -2.77
CA ASP A 150 3.25 -7.45 -2.88
C ASP A 150 1.81 -7.33 -2.35
N HIS A 151 1.07 -8.44 -2.27
CA HIS A 151 -0.33 -8.45 -1.86
C HIS A 151 -0.58 -9.36 -0.65
N THR A 152 -0.56 -8.77 0.55
CA THR A 152 -1.03 -9.45 1.77
C THR A 152 -2.35 -8.87 2.23
N ASN A 153 -3.39 -9.71 2.32
CA ASN A 153 -4.56 -9.35 3.12
C ASN A 153 -4.12 -9.34 4.59
N PRO A 154 -4.42 -8.29 5.36
CA PRO A 154 -4.06 -8.25 6.77
C PRO A 154 -4.70 -9.43 7.50
N CYS A 155 -3.90 -10.17 8.26
CA CYS A 155 -4.42 -11.21 9.13
C CYS A 155 -5.31 -10.54 10.20
N PRO A 156 -6.59 -10.95 10.38
CA PRO A 156 -7.50 -10.30 11.33
C PRO A 156 -7.00 -10.31 12.78
N ARG A 157 -6.04 -11.19 13.11
CA ARG A 157 -5.57 -11.43 14.49
C ARG A 157 -4.50 -10.46 14.97
N ARG A 158 -4.07 -9.45 14.19
CA ARG A 158 -2.88 -8.63 14.54
C ARG A 158 -2.95 -7.15 14.22
N ALA A 159 -4.13 -6.58 14.05
CA ALA A 159 -4.19 -5.14 14.20
C ALA A 159 -4.07 -4.76 15.67
N ILE A 160 -3.19 -3.79 15.90
CA ILE A 160 -3.05 -3.15 17.18
C ILE A 160 -4.04 -1.98 17.18
N PRO A 161 -4.93 -1.88 18.18
CA PRO A 161 -5.83 -0.74 18.33
C PRO A 161 -5.03 0.56 18.31
N VAL A 162 -5.54 1.57 17.62
CA VAL A 162 -4.83 2.85 17.50
C VAL A 162 -4.69 3.56 18.86
N SER A 163 -5.55 3.22 19.83
CA SER A 163 -5.48 3.62 21.24
C SER A 163 -4.16 3.24 21.91
N VAL A 164 -3.50 2.15 21.49
CA VAL A 164 -2.23 1.67 22.07
C VAL A 164 -1.03 2.54 21.67
N MET A 165 -1.15 3.38 20.63
CA MET A 165 -0.09 4.31 20.19
C MET A 165 -0.03 5.61 21.01
N SER A 166 -0.52 5.60 22.26
CA SER A 166 -0.46 6.72 23.19
C SER A 166 0.50 6.42 24.34
N ARG A 167 1.79 6.63 24.08
CA ARG A 167 2.80 6.95 25.10
C ARG A 167 3.74 8.01 24.57
#